data_AF-A0AAD4CC17-F1
#
_entry.id   AF-A0AAD4CC17-F1
#
_cell.length_a   1.000
_cell.length_b   1.000
_cell.length_c   1.000
_cell.angle_alpha   90.00
_cell.angle_beta   90.00
_cell.angle_gamma   90.00
#
_symmetry.space_group_name_H-M   'P 1'
#
loop_
_entity.id
_entity.type
_entity.pdbx_description
1 polymer ?
#
loop_
_entity_poly.entity_id
_entity_poly.type
_entity_poly.pdbx_seq_one_letter_code
_entity_poly.pdbx_strand_id
1 'polypeptide(L)'
;MRVLVNLANQNVDVPQSHKGSQKRQYIERRHVRSGIGTGDHLKLGYQAFVYGGAGPGFAEQNQESYNHIAANLAWSRTLATLQEGFGKSSDLETQWDEIQESINIAFTPLYFSSNIWDPLASYVREGVPSITYTPTLQGAIGRQAIHDFYEKSFVLGKPDNMQMRLLSRTIGADRVVDEIYVHFKHTQHMPWILPDIPPTWKEVHVIIINIVSLRGGLLYSENIYWDQASVLLQVGLLDPTLIAEGHKGVERLPINGSNSAKQILVNDREKSRYIGDSSQHRGPKNEPGAVVHRPFSTDATRPENHTGNNQERDNQNHGS
;
A
#
# COMPACT_ATOMS: atom_id res chain seq x y z
N MET A 1 37.66 -3.96 6.57
CA MET A 1 37.10 -3.35 5.34
C MET A 1 35.93 -4.21 4.90
N ARG A 2 34.71 -3.66 4.85
CA ARG A 2 33.56 -4.38 4.28
C ARG A 2 33.62 -4.28 2.77
N VAL A 3 33.41 -5.39 2.09
CA VAL A 3 33.44 -5.49 0.63
C VAL A 3 32.06 -5.95 0.19
N LEU A 4 31.46 -5.20 -0.73
CA LEU A 4 30.23 -5.56 -1.43
C LEU A 4 30.56 -5.73 -2.91
N VAL A 5 30.03 -6.79 -3.52
CA VAL A 5 30.18 -7.02 -4.96
C VAL A 5 28.81 -7.25 -5.60
N ASN A 6 28.51 -6.44 -6.62
CA ASN A 6 27.34 -6.61 -7.48
C ASN A 6 27.80 -7.21 -8.81
N LEU A 7 27.33 -8.42 -9.13
CA LEU A 7 27.75 -9.17 -10.31
C LEU A 7 26.61 -9.30 -11.32
N ALA A 8 26.97 -9.16 -12.59
CA ALA A 8 26.12 -9.56 -13.71
C ALA A 8 26.20 -11.07 -13.95
N ASN A 9 25.27 -11.59 -14.76
CA ASN A 9 25.43 -12.91 -15.34
C ASN A 9 26.58 -12.90 -16.35
N GLN A 10 27.74 -13.40 -15.93
CA GLN A 10 28.96 -13.33 -16.73
C GLN A 10 29.98 -14.41 -16.37
N ASN A 11 30.91 -14.64 -17.29
CA ASN A 11 32.12 -15.40 -16.99
C ASN A 11 33.13 -14.48 -16.31
N VAL A 12 33.65 -14.91 -15.16
CA VAL A 12 34.70 -14.22 -14.41
C VAL A 12 35.94 -15.09 -14.34
N ASP A 13 37.07 -14.44 -14.53
CA ASP A 13 38.38 -15.07 -14.48
C ASP A 13 38.90 -14.97 -13.03
N VAL A 14 39.02 -16.12 -12.35
CA VAL A 14 39.42 -16.19 -10.94
C VAL A 14 40.88 -16.64 -10.85
N PRO A 15 41.79 -15.77 -10.39
CA PRO A 15 43.18 -16.17 -10.18
C PRO A 15 43.27 -17.07 -8.94
N GLN A 16 43.75 -18.31 -9.12
CA GLN A 16 44.08 -19.19 -7.99
C GLN A 16 45.57 -19.08 -7.63
N SER A 17 45.86 -18.96 -6.33
CA SER A 17 47.21 -19.11 -5.80
C SER A 17 47.39 -20.50 -5.20
N HIS A 18 48.42 -21.24 -5.63
CA HIS A 18 48.79 -22.50 -5.01
C HIS A 18 49.30 -22.29 -3.58
N LYS A 19 48.97 -23.20 -2.66
CA LYS A 19 49.70 -23.43 -1.41
C LYS A 19 50.87 -24.38 -1.71
N GLY A 20 52.00 -23.86 -2.18
CA GLY A 20 53.22 -24.64 -2.46
C GLY A 20 54.26 -23.86 -3.28
N SER A 21 55.53 -24.22 -3.15
CA SER A 21 56.73 -23.46 -3.57
C SER A 21 56.91 -23.18 -5.08
N GLN A 22 55.90 -23.40 -5.93
CA GLN A 22 55.94 -23.02 -7.35
C GLN A 22 54.91 -21.93 -7.68
N LYS A 23 55.42 -20.71 -7.91
CA LYS A 23 54.65 -19.51 -8.29
C LYS A 23 54.24 -19.55 -9.77
N ARG A 24 53.31 -20.42 -10.17
CA ARG A 24 52.54 -20.21 -11.40
C ARG A 24 51.10 -19.87 -11.01
N GLN A 25 50.67 -18.64 -11.31
CA GLN A 25 49.27 -18.24 -11.19
C GLN A 25 48.50 -18.86 -12.36
N TYR A 26 47.42 -19.58 -12.07
CA TYR A 26 46.50 -20.09 -13.09
C TYR A 26 45.16 -19.37 -12.96
N ILE A 27 44.58 -19.01 -14.10
CA ILE A 27 43.29 -18.33 -14.19
C ILE A 27 42.22 -19.39 -14.46
N GLU A 28 41.28 -19.54 -13.54
CA GLU A 28 40.11 -20.41 -13.72
C GLU A 28 38.91 -19.56 -14.14
N ARG A 29 38.35 -19.81 -15.32
CA ARG A 29 37.14 -19.15 -15.78
C ARG A 29 35.92 -19.78 -15.12
N ARG A 30 35.21 -19.03 -14.29
CA ARG A 30 33.97 -19.44 -13.62
C ARG A 30 32.78 -18.67 -14.15
N HIS A 31 31.65 -19.35 -14.29
CA HIS A 31 30.40 -18.72 -14.71
C HIS A 31 29.57 -18.33 -13.49
N VAL A 32 29.24 -17.04 -13.38
CA VAL A 32 28.37 -16.50 -12.35
C VAL A 32 26.93 -16.60 -12.85
N ARG A 33 26.19 -17.59 -12.35
CA ARG A 33 24.78 -17.78 -12.71
C ARG A 33 23.92 -16.75 -12.00
N SER A 34 22.94 -16.18 -12.70
CA SER A 34 21.82 -15.47 -12.05
C SER A 34 21.04 -16.43 -11.14
N GLY A 35 20.52 -15.92 -10.03
CA GLY A 35 19.60 -16.66 -9.19
C GLY A 35 18.17 -16.56 -9.73
N ILE A 36 17.19 -16.81 -8.85
CA ILE A 36 15.77 -16.86 -9.20
C ILE A 36 15.09 -15.47 -9.17
N GLY A 37 15.82 -14.40 -8.83
CA GLY A 37 15.31 -13.04 -8.83
C GLY A 37 14.70 -12.56 -7.51
N THR A 38 14.79 -13.34 -6.42
CA THR A 38 14.21 -13.00 -5.10
C THR A 38 15.23 -12.50 -4.09
N GLY A 39 16.43 -12.16 -4.54
CA GLY A 39 17.48 -11.61 -3.68
C GLY A 39 18.89 -12.09 -4.03
N ASP A 40 19.01 -13.27 -4.63
CA ASP A 40 20.17 -13.71 -5.43
C ASP A 40 21.55 -13.48 -4.77
N HIS A 41 21.68 -13.87 -3.51
CA HIS A 41 22.93 -13.77 -2.74
C HIS A 41 23.90 -14.90 -3.07
N LEU A 42 25.18 -14.56 -3.26
CA LEU A 42 26.26 -15.51 -3.48
C LEU A 42 27.03 -15.80 -2.20
N LYS A 43 27.34 -17.07 -1.96
CA LYS A 43 28.19 -17.50 -0.84
C LYS A 43 29.67 -17.29 -1.16
N LEU A 44 30.14 -16.04 -1.05
CA LEU A 44 31.55 -15.68 -1.12
C LEU A 44 32.06 -15.27 0.27
N GLY A 45 33.38 -15.06 0.41
CA GLY A 45 33.98 -14.55 1.67
C GLY A 45 33.60 -13.09 2.01
N TYR A 46 32.72 -12.49 1.23
CA TYR A 46 32.20 -11.14 1.32
C TYR A 46 30.78 -11.10 0.75
N GLN A 47 30.03 -10.04 1.03
CA GLN A 47 28.67 -9.90 0.50
C GLN A 47 28.73 -9.75 -1.02
N ALA A 48 28.04 -10.65 -1.71
CA ALA A 48 27.99 -10.63 -3.16
C ALA A 48 26.60 -10.99 -3.65
N PHE A 49 26.15 -10.31 -4.70
CA PHE A 49 24.83 -10.49 -5.26
C PHE A 49 24.89 -10.62 -6.77
N VAL A 50 23.95 -11.38 -7.33
CA VAL A 50 23.66 -11.44 -8.76
C VAL A 50 22.26 -10.92 -9.03
N TYR A 51 21.99 -10.61 -10.29
CA TYR A 51 20.71 -10.04 -10.69
C TYR A 51 20.18 -10.82 -11.89
N GLY A 52 18.94 -11.30 -11.77
CA GLY A 52 18.23 -12.00 -12.85
C GLY A 52 18.17 -11.15 -14.12
N GLY A 53 18.64 -11.71 -15.24
CA GLY A 53 18.58 -11.03 -16.55
C GLY A 53 19.52 -9.83 -16.73
N ALA A 54 20.41 -9.55 -15.77
CA ALA A 54 21.35 -8.44 -15.85
C ALA A 54 22.68 -8.85 -16.51
N GLY A 55 23.04 -8.18 -17.61
CA GLY A 55 24.33 -8.35 -18.29
C GLY A 55 25.43 -7.44 -17.74
N PRO A 56 26.69 -7.61 -18.18
CA PRO A 56 27.77 -6.70 -17.83
C PRO A 56 27.40 -5.25 -18.17
N GLY A 57 27.64 -4.32 -17.25
CA GLY A 57 27.25 -2.91 -17.41
C GLY A 57 25.79 -2.59 -17.04
N PHE A 58 25.05 -3.50 -16.41
CA PHE A 58 23.63 -3.29 -16.09
C PHE A 58 23.29 -2.04 -15.26
N ALA A 59 24.27 -1.47 -14.55
CA ALA A 59 24.10 -0.26 -13.75
C ALA A 59 24.46 1.03 -14.51
N GLU A 60 25.01 0.92 -15.72
CA GLU A 60 25.45 2.04 -16.54
C GLU A 60 24.30 2.54 -17.41
N GLN A 61 23.70 3.68 -17.05
CA GLN A 61 22.48 4.21 -17.70
C GLN A 61 22.62 4.46 -19.22
N ASN A 62 23.85 4.63 -19.71
CA ASN A 62 24.14 4.92 -21.11
C ASN A 62 24.48 3.67 -21.94
N GLN A 63 24.36 2.47 -21.39
CA GLN A 63 24.64 1.22 -22.10
C GLN A 63 23.36 0.46 -22.44
N GLU A 64 23.37 -0.29 -23.54
CA GLU A 64 22.25 -1.17 -23.93
C GLU A 64 21.94 -2.24 -22.87
N SER A 65 22.95 -2.63 -22.08
CA SER A 65 22.80 -3.60 -21.01
C SER A 65 22.12 -3.02 -19.76
N TYR A 66 21.83 -1.71 -19.72
CA TYR A 66 21.20 -1.06 -18.59
C TYR A 66 19.90 -1.76 -18.19
N ASN A 67 19.83 -2.20 -16.95
CA ASN A 67 18.66 -2.82 -16.38
C ASN A 67 18.28 -2.05 -15.12
N HIS A 68 17.26 -1.20 -15.23
CA HIS A 68 16.84 -0.31 -14.14
C HIS A 68 16.46 -1.06 -12.85
N ILE A 69 15.85 -2.25 -12.94
CA ILE A 69 15.46 -3.05 -11.77
C ILE A 69 16.69 -3.52 -11.02
N ALA A 70 17.63 -4.14 -11.74
CA ALA A 70 18.89 -4.61 -11.18
C ALA A 70 19.74 -3.46 -10.64
N ALA A 71 19.84 -2.36 -11.41
CA ALA A 71 20.59 -1.16 -11.04
C ALA A 71 20.07 -0.53 -9.75
N ASN A 72 18.76 -0.38 -9.60
CA ASN A 72 18.15 0.18 -8.39
C ASN A 72 18.38 -0.71 -7.16
N LEU A 73 18.30 -2.04 -7.31
CA LEU A 73 18.57 -2.94 -6.20
C LEU A 73 20.06 -2.95 -5.80
N ALA A 74 20.95 -2.92 -6.79
CA ALA A 74 22.39 -2.78 -6.57
C ALA A 74 22.72 -1.44 -5.89
N TRP A 75 22.05 -0.36 -6.30
CA TRP A 75 22.18 0.97 -5.70
C TRP A 75 21.86 0.95 -4.20
N SER A 76 20.69 0.45 -3.79
CA SER A 76 20.30 0.42 -2.38
C SER A 76 21.30 -0.39 -1.53
N ARG A 77 21.81 -1.52 -2.05
CA ARG A 77 22.83 -2.35 -1.37
C ARG A 77 24.17 -1.63 -1.22
N THR A 78 24.61 -0.98 -2.29
CA THR A 78 25.84 -0.18 -2.29
C THR A 78 25.71 1.00 -1.33
N LEU A 79 24.58 1.72 -1.36
CA LEU A 79 24.33 2.83 -0.45
C LEU A 79 24.36 2.37 1.01
N ALA A 80 23.69 1.27 1.35
CA ALA A 80 23.71 0.70 2.70
C ALA A 80 25.16 0.41 3.18
N THR A 81 25.97 -0.20 2.31
CA THR A 81 27.37 -0.53 2.61
C THR A 81 28.22 0.73 2.81
N LEU A 82 27.99 1.77 2.00
CA LEU A 82 28.71 3.05 2.12
C LEU A 82 28.29 3.81 3.38
N GLN A 83 26.99 3.92 3.65
CA GLN A 83 26.45 4.58 4.85
C GLN A 83 27.05 3.97 6.12
N GLU A 84 27.09 2.63 6.20
CA GLU A 84 27.69 1.92 7.31
C GLU A 84 29.22 2.08 7.36
N GLY A 85 29.90 1.98 6.20
CA GLY A 85 31.35 2.13 6.12
C GLY A 85 31.86 3.52 6.50
N PHE A 86 31.09 4.57 6.19
CA PHE A 86 31.42 5.96 6.52
C PHE A 86 30.78 6.46 7.81
N GLY A 87 29.94 5.66 8.47
CA GLY A 87 29.18 6.09 9.65
C GLY A 87 28.22 7.25 9.35
N LYS A 88 27.70 7.33 8.12
CA LYS A 88 26.75 8.37 7.68
C LYS A 88 25.42 7.72 7.35
N SER A 89 24.49 7.69 8.30
CA SER A 89 23.11 7.31 8.07
C SER A 89 22.24 8.55 7.84
N SER A 90 21.30 8.48 6.91
CA SER A 90 20.23 9.47 6.77
C SER A 90 19.07 9.11 7.69
N ASP A 91 18.52 10.09 8.39
CA ASP A 91 17.28 9.94 9.14
C ASP A 91 16.09 10.02 8.15
N LEU A 92 15.81 8.89 7.51
CA LEU A 92 14.71 8.78 6.54
C LEU A 92 13.34 8.86 7.21
N GLU A 93 13.25 8.57 8.50
CA GLU A 93 11.99 8.57 9.23
C GLU A 93 11.50 10.01 9.42
N THR A 94 12.34 10.87 9.98
CA THR A 94 12.04 12.30 10.12
C THR A 94 11.77 12.96 8.76
N GLN A 95 12.61 12.65 7.75
CA GLN A 95 12.43 13.20 6.40
C GLN A 95 11.09 12.81 5.79
N TRP A 96 10.67 11.56 5.98
CA TRP A 96 9.40 11.10 5.44
C TRP A 96 8.21 11.71 6.18
N ASP A 97 8.27 11.84 7.51
CA ASP A 97 7.23 12.48 8.30
C ASP A 97 7.05 13.96 7.90
N GLU A 98 8.14 14.69 7.71
CA GLU A 98 8.11 16.08 7.22
C GLU A 98 7.47 16.19 5.83
N ILE A 99 7.78 15.26 4.92
CA ILE A 99 7.15 15.19 3.59
C ILE A 99 5.64 14.92 3.74
N GLN A 100 5.24 13.94 4.56
CA GLN A 100 3.84 13.60 4.78
C GLN A 100 3.06 14.77 5.40
N GLU A 101 3.64 15.48 6.36
CA GLU A 101 3.03 16.65 6.97
C GLU A 101 2.88 17.79 5.96
N SER A 102 3.91 18.06 5.15
CA SER A 102 3.86 19.10 4.11
C SER A 102 2.76 18.84 3.08
N ILE A 103 2.60 17.57 2.68
CA ILE A 103 1.53 17.09 1.81
C ILE A 103 0.18 17.28 2.52
N ASN A 104 0.02 16.79 3.74
CA ASN A 104 -1.24 16.88 4.48
C ASN A 104 -1.72 18.33 4.73
N ILE A 105 -0.81 19.25 5.07
CA ILE A 105 -1.12 20.67 5.25
C ILE A 105 -1.65 21.27 3.93
N ALA A 106 -1.00 20.96 2.81
CA ALA A 106 -1.42 21.43 1.50
C ALA A 106 -2.83 20.95 1.11
N PHE A 107 -3.22 19.77 1.57
CA PHE A 107 -4.55 19.20 1.31
C PHE A 107 -5.61 19.59 2.35
N THR A 108 -5.32 20.51 3.28
CA THR A 108 -6.30 21.00 4.24
C THR A 108 -7.08 22.20 3.65
N PRO A 109 -8.43 22.16 3.60
CA PRO A 109 -9.32 23.20 3.02
C PRO A 109 -8.92 24.66 3.29
N LEU A 110 -8.41 24.92 4.50
CA LEU A 110 -8.02 26.25 4.97
C LEU A 110 -6.80 26.85 4.24
N TYR A 111 -5.91 26.02 3.68
CA TYR A 111 -4.64 26.44 3.08
C TYR A 111 -4.63 26.40 1.53
N PHE A 112 -5.67 25.85 0.90
CA PHE A 112 -5.81 25.81 -0.57
C PHE A 112 -5.89 27.18 -1.23
N SER A 113 -6.25 28.23 -0.50
CA SER A 113 -6.34 29.60 -1.02
C SER A 113 -4.99 30.31 -1.14
N SER A 114 -3.90 29.68 -0.70
CA SER A 114 -2.56 30.25 -0.74
C SER A 114 -1.77 29.67 -1.91
N ASN A 115 -1.28 30.54 -2.80
CA ASN A 115 -0.33 30.30 -3.92
C ASN A 115 1.05 29.73 -3.49
N ILE A 116 1.13 28.98 -2.38
CA ILE A 116 2.34 28.71 -1.61
C ILE A 116 2.77 27.23 -1.69
N TRP A 117 1.94 26.33 -2.20
CA TRP A 117 2.28 24.92 -2.27
C TRP A 117 2.73 24.49 -3.68
N ASP A 118 3.98 24.03 -3.77
CA ASP A 118 4.52 23.30 -4.92
C ASP A 118 4.63 21.81 -4.53
N PRO A 119 3.80 20.89 -5.06
CA PRO A 119 3.92 19.46 -4.81
C PRO A 119 5.33 18.95 -5.08
N LEU A 120 6.02 19.58 -6.03
CA LEU A 120 7.30 19.17 -6.54
C LEU A 120 8.47 19.64 -5.67
N ALA A 121 8.22 20.45 -4.64
CA ALA A 121 9.25 20.88 -3.68
C ALA A 121 9.86 19.67 -2.95
N SER A 122 9.02 18.68 -2.62
CA SER A 122 9.41 17.45 -1.94
C SER A 122 9.97 16.38 -2.88
N TYR A 123 9.90 16.56 -4.21
CA TYR A 123 10.39 15.59 -5.19
C TYR A 123 11.79 15.91 -5.69
N VAL A 124 12.54 14.86 -6.09
CA VAL A 124 13.86 14.99 -6.72
C VAL A 124 13.83 15.91 -7.94
N ARG A 125 14.89 16.72 -8.10
CA ARG A 125 15.04 17.63 -9.26
C ARG A 125 15.54 16.91 -10.51
N GLU A 126 16.39 15.91 -10.32
CA GLU A 126 16.99 15.12 -11.40
C GLU A 126 16.43 13.69 -11.42
N GLY A 127 16.35 13.12 -12.62
CA GLY A 127 15.73 11.83 -12.86
C GLY A 127 14.23 11.92 -13.14
N VAL A 128 13.55 10.77 -13.09
CA VAL A 128 12.13 10.64 -13.43
C VAL A 128 11.37 10.17 -12.19
N PRO A 129 10.87 11.09 -11.35
CA PRO A 129 10.11 10.70 -10.17
C PRO A 129 8.77 10.07 -10.54
N SER A 130 8.18 9.27 -9.64
CA SER A 130 6.89 8.64 -9.90
C SER A 130 6.04 8.43 -8.65
N ILE A 131 4.73 8.49 -8.80
CA ILE A 131 3.76 8.03 -7.81
C ILE A 131 2.83 7.04 -8.49
N THR A 132 2.56 5.89 -7.87
CA THR A 132 1.71 4.84 -8.45
C THR A 132 0.82 4.21 -7.39
N TYR A 133 -0.48 4.34 -7.58
CA TYR A 133 -1.53 3.60 -6.89
C TYR A 133 -1.79 2.31 -7.66
N THR A 134 -1.07 1.25 -7.30
CA THR A 134 -0.98 0.01 -8.09
C THR A 134 -2.34 -0.61 -8.41
N PRO A 135 -3.29 -0.72 -7.46
CA PRO A 135 -4.56 -1.42 -7.73
C PRO A 135 -5.52 -0.70 -8.67
N THR A 136 -5.35 0.61 -8.88
CA THR A 136 -6.19 1.43 -9.77
C THR A 136 -5.43 2.02 -10.96
N LEU A 137 -4.11 1.77 -11.02
CA LEU A 137 -3.18 2.36 -11.99
C LEU A 137 -3.28 3.89 -12.07
N GLN A 138 -3.65 4.54 -10.96
CA GLN A 138 -3.62 6.00 -10.84
C GLN A 138 -2.22 6.46 -10.44
N GLY A 139 -1.85 7.67 -10.82
CA GLY A 139 -0.57 8.26 -10.46
C GLY A 139 0.05 9.01 -11.63
N ALA A 140 1.37 9.21 -11.56
CA ALA A 140 2.11 9.99 -12.54
C ALA A 140 3.59 9.63 -12.56
N ILE A 141 4.21 9.88 -13.72
CA ILE A 141 5.65 9.69 -13.95
C ILE A 141 6.21 10.99 -14.53
N GLY A 142 7.26 11.50 -13.90
CA GLY A 142 7.88 12.79 -14.22
C GLY A 142 7.24 13.95 -13.46
N ARG A 143 8.05 14.98 -13.20
CA ARG A 143 7.66 16.13 -12.36
C ARG A 143 6.40 16.83 -12.86
N GLN A 144 6.30 17.13 -14.16
CA GLN A 144 5.13 17.83 -14.70
C GLN A 144 3.84 17.01 -14.53
N ALA A 145 3.88 15.71 -14.84
CA ALA A 145 2.71 14.86 -14.68
C ALA A 145 2.30 14.70 -13.21
N ILE A 146 3.27 14.69 -12.29
CA ILE A 146 2.99 14.64 -10.83
C ILE A 146 2.29 15.91 -10.38
N HIS A 147 2.74 17.08 -10.84
CA HIS A 147 2.07 18.35 -10.55
C HIS A 147 0.60 18.30 -11.01
N ASP A 148 0.38 17.94 -12.28
CA ASP A 148 -0.95 17.78 -12.85
C ASP A 148 -1.81 16.75 -12.09
N PHE A 149 -1.21 15.64 -11.65
CA PHE A 149 -1.90 14.62 -10.89
C PHE A 149 -2.41 15.14 -9.54
N TYR A 150 -1.58 15.88 -8.80
CA TYR A 150 -2.01 16.50 -7.55
C TYR A 150 -3.10 17.52 -7.78
N GLU A 151 -2.92 18.43 -8.75
CA GLU A 151 -3.90 19.48 -9.08
C GLU A 151 -5.28 18.89 -9.44
N LYS A 152 -5.33 17.82 -10.24
CA LYS A 152 -6.58 17.30 -10.81
C LYS A 152 -7.22 16.16 -10.01
N SER A 153 -6.42 15.29 -9.39
CA SER A 153 -6.90 13.97 -8.94
C SER A 153 -6.83 13.77 -7.43
N PHE A 154 -5.87 14.39 -6.75
CA PHE A 154 -5.63 14.11 -5.33
C PHE A 154 -6.31 15.11 -4.39
N VAL A 155 -6.37 16.39 -4.79
CA VAL A 155 -7.01 17.47 -4.00
C VAL A 155 -8.48 17.22 -3.68
N LEU A 156 -9.20 16.48 -4.53
CA LEU A 156 -10.66 16.30 -4.43
C LEU A 156 -11.09 15.04 -3.67
N GLY A 157 -10.15 14.22 -3.17
CA GLY A 157 -10.43 12.82 -2.82
C GLY A 157 -10.33 12.43 -1.34
N LYS A 158 -10.15 13.37 -0.40
CA LYS A 158 -10.06 13.06 1.05
C LYS A 158 -11.39 13.40 1.75
N PRO A 159 -12.19 12.41 2.16
CA PRO A 159 -13.39 12.68 2.96
C PRO A 159 -13.03 13.10 4.38
N ASP A 160 -13.85 13.96 4.99
CA ASP A 160 -13.63 14.53 6.33
C ASP A 160 -13.46 13.46 7.42
N ASN A 161 -14.10 12.30 7.24
CA ASN A 161 -14.04 11.20 8.19
C ASN A 161 -12.90 10.20 7.91
N MET A 162 -12.01 10.49 6.96
CA MET A 162 -10.88 9.62 6.67
C MET A 162 -9.88 9.60 7.82
N GLN A 163 -9.68 8.42 8.39
CA GLN A 163 -8.74 8.14 9.46
C GLN A 163 -7.62 7.25 8.94
N MET A 164 -6.39 7.57 9.33
CA MET A 164 -5.20 6.79 9.00
C MET A 164 -4.46 6.46 10.30
N ARG A 165 -3.90 5.25 10.39
CA ARG A 165 -3.07 4.81 11.51
C ARG A 165 -1.89 4.03 10.98
N LEU A 166 -0.68 4.53 11.22
CA LEU A 166 0.55 3.78 10.98
C LEU A 166 0.58 2.55 11.91
N LEU A 167 0.71 1.37 11.32
CA LEU A 167 0.78 0.09 12.03
C LEU A 167 2.23 -0.34 12.19
N SER A 168 3.00 -0.26 11.11
CA SER A 168 4.42 -0.57 11.10
C SER A 168 5.16 0.28 10.08
N ARG A 169 6.45 0.50 10.33
CA ARG A 169 7.38 1.22 9.44
C ARG A 169 8.69 0.45 9.36
N THR A 170 9.17 0.19 8.15
CA THR A 170 10.48 -0.40 7.89
C THR A 170 11.37 0.58 7.15
N ILE A 171 12.56 0.84 7.71
CA ILE A 171 13.54 1.77 7.14
C ILE A 171 14.68 0.98 6.48
N GLY A 172 14.93 1.29 5.20
CA GLY A 172 16.08 0.83 4.43
C GLY A 172 17.16 1.91 4.28
N ALA A 173 18.10 1.71 3.36
CA ALA A 173 19.16 2.69 3.09
C ALA A 173 18.65 3.96 2.36
N ASP A 174 17.63 3.78 1.52
CA ASP A 174 16.98 4.83 0.71
C ASP A 174 15.46 4.63 0.59
N ARG A 175 14.87 3.78 1.44
CA ARG A 175 13.45 3.43 1.34
C ARG A 175 12.77 3.43 2.70
N VAL A 176 11.50 3.81 2.68
CA VAL A 176 10.57 3.70 3.81
C VAL A 176 9.41 2.83 3.35
N VAL A 177 9.04 1.83 4.14
CA VAL A 177 7.86 1.00 3.90
C VAL A 177 6.91 1.18 5.05
N ASP A 178 5.78 1.82 4.80
CA ASP A 178 4.72 2.04 5.78
C ASP A 178 3.58 1.05 5.55
N GLU A 179 3.13 0.42 6.63
CA GLU A 179 1.87 -0.31 6.70
C GLU A 179 0.85 0.56 7.44
N ILE A 180 -0.21 0.95 6.75
CA ILE A 180 -1.16 1.96 7.25
C ILE A 180 -2.56 1.37 7.21
N TYR A 181 -3.25 1.38 8.35
CA TYR A 181 -4.68 1.17 8.39
C TYR A 181 -5.40 2.43 7.98
N VAL A 182 -6.32 2.31 7.02
CA VAL A 182 -7.15 3.41 6.52
C VAL A 182 -8.62 3.06 6.65
N HIS A 183 -9.39 4.02 7.19
CA HIS A 183 -10.83 3.94 7.35
C HIS A 183 -11.48 5.22 6.83
N PHE A 184 -12.52 5.09 6.02
CA PHE A 184 -13.33 6.22 5.59
C PHE A 184 -14.75 5.79 5.20
N LYS A 185 -15.66 6.75 5.06
CA LYS A 185 -16.95 6.57 4.39
C LYS A 185 -16.87 7.20 3.01
N HIS A 186 -17.31 6.48 1.98
CA HIS A 186 -17.26 6.96 0.60
C HIS A 186 -18.38 7.99 0.32
N THR A 187 -18.17 9.22 0.77
CA THR A 187 -19.14 10.35 0.71
C THR A 187 -18.94 11.29 -0.47
N GLN A 188 -17.79 11.21 -1.13
CA GLN A 188 -17.41 12.03 -2.28
C GLN A 188 -16.71 11.16 -3.32
N HIS A 189 -16.47 11.71 -4.52
CA HIS A 189 -15.66 11.04 -5.53
C HIS A 189 -14.22 10.90 -5.04
N MET A 190 -13.64 9.70 -5.15
CA MET A 190 -12.29 9.40 -4.66
C MET A 190 -11.48 8.69 -5.77
N PRO A 191 -10.99 9.42 -6.79
CA PRO A 191 -10.41 8.84 -7.99
C PRO A 191 -9.23 7.89 -7.72
N TRP A 192 -8.46 8.18 -6.67
CA TRP A 192 -7.27 7.40 -6.31
C TRP A 192 -7.59 5.95 -5.89
N ILE A 193 -8.73 5.69 -5.24
CA ILE A 193 -9.14 4.35 -4.76
C ILE A 193 -10.32 3.75 -5.50
N LEU A 194 -11.25 4.59 -5.95
CA LEU A 194 -12.49 4.21 -6.62
C LEU A 194 -12.69 5.11 -7.85
N PRO A 195 -11.84 4.97 -8.89
CA PRO A 195 -11.93 5.78 -10.09
C PRO A 195 -13.30 5.64 -10.75
N ASP A 196 -13.88 6.78 -11.12
CA ASP A 196 -15.19 6.90 -11.79
C ASP A 196 -16.41 6.35 -11.01
N ILE A 197 -16.25 6.03 -9.72
CA ILE A 197 -17.34 5.57 -8.88
C ILE A 197 -17.91 6.76 -8.08
N PRO A 198 -19.23 7.04 -8.17
CA PRO A 198 -19.86 8.08 -7.35
C PRO A 198 -19.94 7.66 -5.88
N PRO A 199 -20.22 8.60 -4.95
CA PRO A 199 -20.37 8.30 -3.52
C PRO A 199 -21.32 7.12 -3.26
N THR A 200 -20.80 6.06 -2.64
CA THR A 200 -21.60 4.87 -2.30
C THR A 200 -22.14 4.92 -0.88
N TRP A 201 -21.67 5.87 -0.06
CA TRP A 201 -22.04 6.05 1.35
C TRP A 201 -21.74 4.83 2.23
N LYS A 202 -20.87 3.92 1.75
CA LYS A 202 -20.40 2.75 2.49
C LYS A 202 -19.09 3.04 3.19
N GLU A 203 -18.86 2.34 4.29
CA GLU A 203 -17.59 2.36 5.01
C GLU A 203 -16.60 1.41 4.36
N VAL A 204 -15.34 1.84 4.33
CA VAL A 204 -14.21 1.05 3.82
C VAL A 204 -13.15 1.00 4.90
N HIS A 205 -12.70 -0.22 5.19
CA HIS A 205 -11.54 -0.53 6.02
C HIS A 205 -10.53 -1.28 5.16
N VAL A 206 -9.31 -0.76 5.09
CA VAL A 206 -8.27 -1.32 4.23
C VAL A 206 -6.88 -1.10 4.82
N ILE A 207 -5.97 -2.03 4.58
CA ILE A 207 -4.54 -1.82 4.83
C ILE A 207 -3.89 -1.35 3.53
N ILE A 208 -3.16 -0.26 3.62
CA ILE A 208 -2.33 0.28 2.56
C ILE A 208 -0.87 -0.02 2.89
N ILE A 209 -0.13 -0.54 1.91
CA ILE A 209 1.33 -0.60 1.96
C ILE A 209 1.86 0.51 1.08
N ASN A 210 2.62 1.42 1.67
CA ASN A 210 3.28 2.49 0.95
C ASN A 210 4.79 2.25 0.91
N ILE A 211 5.33 2.08 -0.30
CA ILE A 211 6.76 1.90 -0.53
C ILE A 211 7.33 3.17 -1.12
N VAL A 212 8.04 3.91 -0.28
CA VAL A 212 8.64 5.21 -0.60
C VAL A 212 10.13 5.02 -0.84
N SER A 213 10.66 5.66 -1.88
CA SER A 213 12.09 5.78 -2.14
C SER A 213 12.51 7.23 -2.07
N LEU A 214 13.55 7.50 -1.30
CA LEU A 214 14.11 8.83 -1.07
C LEU A 214 15.52 8.89 -1.67
N ARG A 215 15.85 10.00 -2.34
CA ARG A 215 17.20 10.29 -2.82
C ARG A 215 17.60 11.68 -2.37
N GLY A 216 18.67 11.76 -1.57
CA GLY A 216 19.12 13.03 -1.00
C GLY A 216 18.05 13.71 -0.13
N GLY A 217 17.20 12.94 0.56
CA GLY A 217 16.10 13.44 1.38
C GLY A 217 14.86 13.88 0.60
N LEU A 218 14.83 13.70 -0.72
CA LEU A 218 13.69 14.04 -1.58
C LEU A 218 13.01 12.79 -2.14
N LEU A 219 11.71 12.89 -2.37
CA LEU A 219 10.86 11.85 -2.92
C LEU A 219 11.27 11.51 -4.36
N TYR A 220 11.68 10.26 -4.56
CA TYR A 220 11.99 9.71 -5.87
C TYR A 220 10.83 8.89 -6.41
N SER A 221 10.32 7.96 -5.62
CA SER A 221 9.18 7.14 -6.06
C SER A 221 8.30 6.71 -4.90
N GLU A 222 7.01 6.64 -5.15
CA GLU A 222 6.01 6.12 -4.22
C GLU A 222 5.18 5.05 -4.92
N ASN A 223 5.14 3.85 -4.35
CA ASN A 223 4.29 2.75 -4.83
C ASN A 223 3.34 2.33 -3.71
N ILE A 224 2.04 2.54 -3.95
CA ILE A 224 0.97 2.29 -2.99
C ILE A 224 0.22 1.02 -3.42
N TYR A 225 -0.01 0.13 -2.45
CA TYR A 225 -0.69 -1.16 -2.64
C TYR A 225 -1.83 -1.31 -1.63
N TRP A 226 -2.91 -1.95 -2.07
CA TRP A 226 -4.00 -2.45 -1.22
C TRP A 226 -4.79 -3.53 -1.96
N ASP A 227 -5.72 -4.19 -1.25
CA ASP A 227 -6.63 -5.17 -1.84
C ASP A 227 -7.88 -4.48 -2.41
N GLN A 228 -7.88 -4.23 -3.73
CA GLN A 228 -9.00 -3.58 -4.41
C GLN A 228 -10.27 -4.43 -4.44
N ALA A 229 -10.17 -5.76 -4.47
CA ALA A 229 -11.34 -6.62 -4.44
C ALA A 229 -12.08 -6.50 -3.11
N SER A 230 -11.33 -6.42 -1.99
CA SER A 230 -11.91 -6.14 -0.68
C SER A 230 -12.52 -4.74 -0.57
N VAL A 231 -11.97 -3.73 -1.25
CA VAL A 231 -12.60 -2.40 -1.33
C VAL A 231 -13.92 -2.48 -2.10
N LEU A 232 -13.92 -3.05 -3.30
CA LEU A 232 -15.11 -3.17 -4.16
C LEU A 232 -16.24 -3.97 -3.49
N LEU A 233 -15.90 -5.03 -2.74
CA LEU A 233 -16.86 -5.79 -1.95
C LEU A 233 -17.52 -4.92 -0.86
N GLN A 234 -16.74 -4.12 -0.13
CA GLN A 234 -17.25 -3.25 0.93
C GLN A 234 -18.18 -2.15 0.40
N VAL A 235 -17.89 -1.61 -0.78
CA VAL A 235 -18.75 -0.61 -1.42
C VAL A 235 -19.92 -1.20 -2.22
N GLY A 236 -20.06 -2.53 -2.26
CA GLY A 236 -21.18 -3.22 -2.90
C GLY A 236 -21.08 -3.33 -4.42
N LEU A 237 -19.89 -3.15 -5.00
CA LEU A 237 -19.64 -3.25 -6.45
C LEU A 237 -19.11 -4.62 -6.89
N LEU A 238 -18.86 -5.52 -5.94
CA LEU A 238 -18.40 -6.88 -6.21
C LEU A 238 -19.27 -7.87 -5.44
N ASP A 239 -20.01 -8.69 -6.18
CA ASP A 239 -20.70 -9.85 -5.63
C ASP A 239 -19.75 -11.06 -5.67
N PRO A 240 -19.32 -11.57 -4.49
CA PRO A 240 -18.36 -12.67 -4.45
C PRO A 240 -18.99 -14.01 -4.84
N THR A 241 -20.30 -14.10 -5.04
CA THR A 241 -21.02 -15.31 -5.47
C THR A 241 -21.20 -15.41 -6.99
N LEU A 242 -20.92 -14.32 -7.73
CA LEU A 242 -20.90 -14.33 -9.18
C LEU A 242 -19.62 -15.00 -9.69
N ILE A 243 -19.69 -16.31 -9.85
CA ILE A 243 -18.58 -17.14 -10.34
C ILE A 243 -18.69 -17.29 -11.86
N ALA A 244 -17.55 -17.19 -12.56
CA ALA A 244 -17.49 -17.42 -14.00
C ALA A 244 -17.91 -18.86 -14.37
N GLU A 245 -18.42 -19.04 -15.58
CA GLU A 245 -18.80 -20.36 -16.09
C GLU A 245 -17.60 -21.31 -16.11
N GLY A 246 -17.85 -22.61 -15.87
CA GLY A 246 -16.82 -23.65 -15.88
C GLY A 246 -16.20 -23.98 -14.51
N HIS A 247 -16.47 -23.20 -13.47
CA HIS A 247 -15.91 -23.41 -12.12
C HIS A 247 -16.88 -24.16 -11.18
N LYS A 248 -17.18 -25.43 -11.49
CA LYS A 248 -18.07 -26.26 -10.66
C LYS A 248 -17.51 -26.45 -9.25
N GLY A 249 -18.37 -26.28 -8.24
CA GLY A 249 -18.02 -26.48 -6.82
C GLY A 249 -17.41 -25.25 -6.13
N VAL A 250 -17.21 -24.15 -6.84
CA VAL A 250 -16.84 -22.86 -6.24
C VAL A 250 -18.11 -22.12 -5.89
N GLU A 251 -18.38 -21.92 -4.60
CA GLU A 251 -19.57 -21.20 -4.12
C GLU A 251 -19.34 -19.69 -3.96
N ARG A 252 -18.08 -19.28 -3.73
CA ARG A 252 -17.73 -17.88 -3.43
C ARG A 252 -16.26 -17.61 -3.73
N LEU A 253 -15.97 -16.42 -4.28
CA LEU A 253 -14.61 -15.90 -4.40
C LEU A 253 -13.99 -15.67 -3.00
N PRO A 254 -12.69 -15.96 -2.81
CA PRO A 254 -12.01 -15.82 -1.52
C PRO A 254 -11.64 -14.35 -1.24
N ILE A 255 -12.65 -13.48 -1.14
CA ILE A 255 -12.51 -12.04 -0.91
C ILE A 255 -13.10 -11.71 0.46
N ASN A 256 -12.31 -11.06 1.31
CA ASN A 256 -12.62 -10.95 2.74
C ASN A 256 -13.19 -9.58 3.15
N GLY A 257 -13.12 -8.56 2.30
CA GLY A 257 -13.60 -7.22 2.63
C GLY A 257 -12.86 -6.66 3.84
N SER A 258 -13.57 -6.04 4.79
CA SER A 258 -12.98 -5.45 6.00
C SER A 258 -12.25 -6.45 6.91
N ASN A 259 -12.49 -7.77 6.76
CA ASN A 259 -11.96 -8.77 7.68
C ASN A 259 -10.44 -8.89 7.62
N SER A 260 -9.83 -8.65 6.46
CA SER A 260 -8.36 -8.67 6.31
C SER A 260 -7.71 -7.57 7.15
N ALA A 261 -8.23 -6.34 7.07
CA ALA A 261 -7.76 -5.21 7.87
C ALA A 261 -8.00 -5.44 9.38
N LYS A 262 -9.17 -5.96 9.77
CA LYS A 262 -9.48 -6.29 11.17
C LYS A 262 -8.52 -7.32 11.74
N GLN A 263 -8.17 -8.34 10.97
CA GLN A 263 -7.24 -9.38 11.39
C GLN A 263 -5.87 -8.80 11.73
N ILE A 264 -5.32 -7.94 10.86
CA ILE A 264 -4.01 -7.31 11.06
C ILE A 264 -4.00 -6.46 12.36
N LEU A 265 -5.08 -5.74 12.66
CA LEU A 265 -5.19 -4.94 13.89
C LEU A 265 -5.18 -5.75 15.19
N VAL A 266 -5.44 -7.06 15.16
CA VAL A 266 -5.53 -7.92 16.35
C VAL A 266 -4.44 -8.99 16.46
N ASN A 267 -3.58 -9.14 15.45
CA ASN A 267 -2.61 -10.24 15.34
C ASN A 267 -1.72 -10.42 16.59
N ASP A 268 -1.29 -9.34 17.23
CA ASP A 268 -0.37 -9.41 18.38
C ASP A 268 -1.05 -9.65 19.74
N ARG A 269 -2.38 -9.83 19.75
CA ARG A 269 -3.18 -9.99 20.97
C ARG A 269 -3.70 -11.41 21.20
N GLU A 270 -3.58 -12.29 20.19
CA GLU A 270 -4.07 -13.66 20.28
C GLU A 270 -2.92 -14.65 20.57
N LYS A 271 -3.16 -15.61 21.47
CA LYS A 271 -2.11 -16.53 21.95
C LYS A 271 -1.69 -17.60 20.92
N SER A 272 -2.58 -17.98 20.01
CA SER A 272 -2.35 -18.84 18.84
C SER A 272 -3.71 -19.21 18.23
N ARG A 273 -3.89 -19.00 16.92
CA ARG A 273 -5.07 -19.42 16.16
C ARG A 273 -4.67 -19.71 14.71
N TYR A 274 -5.22 -20.79 14.14
CA TYR A 274 -5.08 -21.08 12.71
C TYR A 274 -6.06 -20.22 11.89
N ILE A 275 -5.54 -19.46 10.92
CA ILE A 275 -6.33 -18.64 9.99
C ILE A 275 -6.34 -19.37 8.65
N GLY A 276 -7.36 -20.17 8.39
CA GLY A 276 -7.43 -20.94 7.14
C GLY A 276 -8.56 -21.96 7.02
N ASP A 277 -9.53 -21.95 7.94
CA ASP A 277 -10.66 -22.87 7.84
C ASP A 277 -11.78 -22.25 6.97
N SER A 278 -11.80 -22.65 5.70
CA SER A 278 -12.83 -22.26 4.73
C SER A 278 -14.25 -22.73 5.10
N SER A 279 -14.41 -23.58 6.13
CA SER A 279 -15.71 -24.06 6.58
C SER A 279 -16.51 -23.05 7.43
N GLN A 280 -15.88 -21.96 7.91
CA GLN A 280 -16.55 -20.92 8.70
C GLN A 280 -17.23 -19.82 7.86
N HIS A 281 -17.17 -19.88 6.53
CA HIS A 281 -17.87 -18.93 5.65
C HIS A 281 -19.33 -19.32 5.33
N ARG A 282 -19.83 -20.41 5.94
CA ARG A 282 -21.26 -20.73 5.90
C ARG A 282 -21.98 -19.80 6.88
N GLY A 283 -22.69 -18.80 6.34
CA GLY A 283 -23.67 -18.04 7.11
C GLY A 283 -24.69 -18.97 7.78
N PRO A 284 -25.39 -18.51 8.84
CA PRO A 284 -26.33 -19.35 9.56
C PRO A 284 -27.37 -19.92 8.59
N LYS A 285 -27.51 -21.24 8.57
CA LYS A 285 -28.60 -21.91 7.86
C LYS A 285 -29.90 -21.45 8.50
N ASN A 286 -30.77 -20.77 7.75
CA ASN A 286 -32.13 -20.53 8.18
C ASN A 286 -32.82 -21.89 8.38
N GLU A 287 -33.06 -22.27 9.63
CA GLU A 287 -33.97 -23.36 9.95
C GLU A 287 -35.42 -22.85 9.83
N PRO A 288 -36.30 -23.58 9.11
CA PRO A 288 -37.69 -23.19 8.98
C PRO A 288 -38.49 -23.58 10.23
N GLY A 289 -39.06 -22.58 10.89
CA GLY A 289 -40.24 -22.74 11.74
C GLY A 289 -39.98 -22.82 13.25
N ALA A 290 -39.98 -21.68 13.92
CA ALA A 290 -40.36 -21.59 15.33
C ALA A 290 -41.36 -20.45 15.51
N VAL A 291 -42.61 -20.83 15.75
CA VAL A 291 -43.72 -19.93 16.08
C VAL A 291 -43.42 -19.24 17.41
N VAL A 292 -43.35 -17.91 17.40
CA VAL A 292 -43.17 -17.12 18.63
C VAL A 292 -44.53 -16.97 19.31
N HIS A 293 -44.76 -17.73 20.38
CA HIS A 293 -45.83 -17.45 21.34
C HIS A 293 -45.48 -16.19 22.15
N ARG A 294 -46.32 -15.15 22.07
CA ARG A 294 -46.29 -14.02 23.02
C ARG A 294 -47.02 -14.42 24.30
N PRO A 295 -46.48 -14.15 25.50
CA PRO A 295 -47.29 -14.18 26.71
C PRO A 295 -47.92 -12.80 26.95
N PHE A 296 -49.23 -12.79 27.14
CA PHE A 296 -49.96 -11.74 27.84
C PHE A 296 -49.72 -11.88 29.34
N SER A 297 -49.57 -10.76 30.05
CA SER A 297 -50.14 -10.60 31.39
C SER A 297 -50.39 -9.14 31.72
N THR A 298 -51.59 -8.94 32.25
CA THR A 298 -52.25 -7.78 32.84
C THR A 298 -51.54 -7.28 34.10
N ASP A 299 -51.58 -5.97 34.39
CA ASP A 299 -52.48 -5.47 35.45
C ASP A 299 -52.67 -3.94 35.39
N ALA A 300 -53.82 -3.52 35.89
CA ALA A 300 -54.41 -2.20 35.77
C ALA A 300 -54.01 -1.23 36.89
N THR A 301 -54.05 0.07 36.60
CA THR A 301 -54.64 1.10 37.48
C THR A 301 -54.84 2.41 36.71
N ARG A 302 -56.09 2.87 36.66
CA ARG A 302 -56.54 4.23 36.27
C ARG A 302 -56.92 4.97 37.57
N PRO A 303 -56.99 6.32 37.60
CA PRO A 303 -58.24 7.01 37.20
C PRO A 303 -57.99 8.33 36.42
N GLU A 304 -58.76 8.63 35.36
CA GLU A 304 -59.79 9.70 35.29
C GLU A 304 -59.20 11.05 34.84
N ASN A 305 -59.83 11.96 34.09
CA ASN A 305 -61.08 11.99 33.36
C ASN A 305 -61.00 13.18 32.36
N HIS A 306 -61.78 13.06 31.29
CA HIS A 306 -62.46 14.09 30.49
C HIS A 306 -61.79 15.43 30.15
N THR A 307 -61.61 15.65 28.84
CA THR A 307 -62.29 16.64 27.96
C THR A 307 -61.56 16.56 26.61
N GLY A 308 -62.14 16.58 25.41
CA GLY A 308 -63.45 16.97 24.92
C GLY A 308 -63.22 17.61 23.55
N ASN A 309 -63.69 16.95 22.49
CA ASN A 309 -63.87 17.40 21.09
C ASN A 309 -62.64 17.85 20.26
N ASN A 310 -62.31 17.19 19.16
CA ASN A 310 -62.96 17.12 17.83
C ASN A 310 -62.91 18.41 17.00
N GLN A 311 -62.31 18.24 15.80
CA GLN A 311 -62.67 18.86 14.51
C GLN A 311 -62.43 20.37 14.38
N GLU A 312 -62.05 20.95 13.25
CA GLU A 312 -61.63 20.56 11.90
C GLU A 312 -61.20 21.89 11.25
N ARG A 313 -60.38 21.82 10.19
CA ARG A 313 -60.28 22.79 9.07
C ARG A 313 -59.54 24.12 9.22
N ASP A 314 -58.66 24.25 8.22
CA ASP A 314 -58.49 25.33 7.26
C ASP A 314 -57.79 26.65 7.61
N ASN A 315 -56.89 26.92 6.68
CA ASN A 315 -56.58 28.19 6.03
C ASN A 315 -55.47 29.09 6.59
N GLN A 316 -54.45 29.16 5.73
CA GLN A 316 -53.88 30.37 5.13
C GLN A 316 -53.10 31.37 5.98
N ASN A 317 -51.92 31.65 5.43
CA ASN A 317 -51.39 32.97 5.05
C ASN A 317 -50.26 33.59 5.87
N HIS A 318 -49.23 33.96 5.09
CA HIS A 318 -48.27 35.06 5.23
C HIS A 318 -47.25 34.91 6.38
N GLY A 319 -45.97 35.18 6.20
CA GLY A 319 -45.23 35.84 5.13
C GLY A 319 -43.89 36.29 5.72
N SER A 320 -42.94 36.55 4.83
CA SER A 320 -41.55 37.01 5.05
C SER A 320 -40.51 35.91 5.26
#